data_AF-A0A2E5KTU0-F1
#
_entry.id   AF-A0A2E5KTU0-F1
#
_cell.length_a   1.000
_cell.length_b   1.000
_cell.length_c   1.000
_cell.angle_alpha   90.00
_cell.angle_beta   90.00
_cell.angle_gamma   90.00
#
_symmetry.space_group_name_H-M   'P 1'
#
loop_
_entity.id
_entity.type
_entity.pdbx_description
1 polymer ?
#
loop_
_entity_poly.entity_id
_entity_poly.type
_entity_poly.pdbx_seq_one_letter_code
_entity_poly.pdbx_strand_id
1 'polypeptide(L)' 'MYPTVIIVDEFYPDPHQVRERALKLDYPAQEGNYPGRNSRQRLHIDGLDQAVSDILGQPVTGSCRVSYHTGG' A
#
# COMPACT_ATOMS: atom_id res chain seq x y z
N MET A 1 -23.50 -9.91 2.49
CA MET A 1 -22.33 -9.66 3.37
C MET A 1 -22.05 -8.18 3.30
N TYR A 2 -22.11 -7.47 4.43
CA TYR A 2 -21.76 -6.04 4.45
C TYR A 2 -20.25 -5.89 4.50
N PRO A 3 -19.66 -4.91 3.81
CA PRO A 3 -18.24 -4.63 3.94
C PRO A 3 -17.95 -4.14 5.36
N THR A 4 -16.98 -4.77 6.02
CA THR A 4 -16.38 -4.24 7.25
C THR A 4 -15.18 -3.40 6.88
N VAL A 5 -15.06 -2.20 7.45
CA VAL A 5 -13.95 -1.26 7.20
C VAL A 5 -13.32 -0.89 8.53
N ILE A 6 -11.99 -0.95 8.59
CA ILE A 6 -11.18 -0.47 9.71
C ILE A 6 -10.37 0.71 9.21
N ILE A 7 -10.38 1.82 9.96
CA ILE A 7 -9.59 3.02 9.68
C ILE A 7 -8.56 3.14 10.80
N VAL A 8 -7.28 3.22 10.45
CA VAL A 8 -6.17 3.36 11.39
C VAL A 8 -5.59 4.76 11.23
N ASP A 9 -5.62 5.53 12.31
CA ASP A 9 -4.99 6.84 12.38
C ASP A 9 -3.55 6.74 12.91
N GLU A 10 -2.75 7.79 12.70
CA GLU A 10 -1.34 7.87 13.14
C GLU A 10 -0.50 6.66 12.66
N PHE A 11 -0.76 6.23 11.43
CA PHE A 11 -0.16 5.03 10.85
C PHE A 11 1.37 5.11 10.70
N TYR A 12 1.90 6.31 10.41
CA TYR A 12 3.33 6.55 10.31
C TYR A 12 3.82 7.41 11.48
N PRO A 13 4.92 7.03 12.15
CA PRO A 13 5.55 7.89 13.16
C PRO A 13 6.05 9.23 12.60
N ASP A 14 6.49 9.25 11.34
CA ASP A 14 6.89 10.46 10.61
C ASP A 14 6.26 10.47 9.20
N PRO A 15 5.03 11.00 9.06
CA PRO A 15 4.35 11.04 7.77
C PRO A 15 5.02 11.99 6.77
N HIS A 16 5.77 13.00 7.24
CA HIS A 16 6.44 13.95 6.37
C HIS A 16 7.63 13.31 5.64
N GLN A 17 8.47 12.55 6.36
CA GLN A 17 9.57 11.82 5.74
C GLN A 17 9.07 10.80 4.72
N VAL A 18 8.00 10.07 5.04
CA VAL A 18 7.38 9.11 4.11
C VAL A 18 6.89 9.82 2.84
N ARG A 19 6.23 10.97 2.99
CA ARG A 19 5.79 11.80 1.87
C ARG A 19 6.96 12.24 0.99
N GLU A 20 8.04 12.74 1.58
CA GLU A 20 9.22 13.16 0.80
C GLU A 20 9.84 12.01 0.01
N ARG A 21 9.89 10.80 0.58
CA ARG A 21 10.38 9.61 -0.11
C ARG A 21 9.44 9.21 -1.25
N ALA A 22 8.12 9.21 -0.99
CA ALA A 22 7.11 8.86 -1.99
C ALA A 22 7.16 9.80 -3.21
N LEU A 23 7.30 11.11 -2.99
CA LEU A 23 7.36 12.10 -4.07
C LEU A 23 8.59 11.95 -4.99
N LYS A 24 9.64 11.25 -4.54
CA LYS A 24 10.86 11.00 -5.31
C LYS A 24 10.83 9.67 -6.08
N LEU A 25 9.75 8.89 -5.97
CA LEU A 25 9.63 7.62 -6.69
C LEU A 25 9.31 7.83 -8.18
N ASP A 26 9.54 6.79 -8.97
CA ASP A 26 9.27 6.80 -10.40
C ASP A 26 7.87 6.25 -10.70
N TYR A 27 7.01 7.10 -11.25
CA TYR A 27 5.60 6.83 -11.55
C TYR A 27 5.35 6.85 -13.07
N PRO A 28 5.61 5.75 -13.78
CA PRO A 28 5.41 5.70 -15.23
C PRO A 28 3.94 5.91 -15.58
N ALA A 29 3.69 6.43 -16.78
CA ALA A 29 2.34 6.44 -17.34
C ALA A 29 1.82 4.99 -17.40
N GLN A 30 0.61 4.78 -16.92
CA GLN A 30 -0.05 3.47 -16.94
C GLN A 30 -1.43 3.65 -17.56
N GLU A 31 -1.75 2.78 -18.51
CA GLU A 31 -3.10 2.62 -19.04
C GLU A 31 -3.81 1.55 -18.20
N GLY A 32 -4.97 1.88 -17.65
CA GLY A 32 -5.71 0.98 -16.79
C GLY A 32 -7.01 1.60 -16.27
N ASN A 33 -7.81 0.78 -15.60
CA ASN A 33 -9.14 1.17 -15.11
C ASN A 33 -9.11 2.18 -13.95
N TYR A 34 -7.93 2.50 -13.42
CA TYR A 34 -7.75 3.39 -12.28
C TYR A 34 -6.85 4.57 -12.65
N PRO A 35 -7.20 5.80 -12.24
CA PRO A 35 -6.43 7.01 -12.60
C PRO A 35 -5.09 7.12 -11.87
N GLY A 36 -4.82 6.26 -10.88
CA GLY A 36 -3.59 6.24 -10.10
C GLY A 36 -2.45 5.50 -10.80
N ARG A 37 -1.21 5.96 -10.59
CA ARG A 37 0.01 5.33 -11.09
C ARG A 37 0.70 4.59 -9.96
N ASN A 38 1.07 3.33 -10.19
CA ASN A 38 1.97 2.63 -9.28
C ASN A 38 3.41 3.10 -9.51
N SER A 39 4.16 3.27 -8.43
CA SER A 39 5.61 3.47 -8.53
C SER A 39 6.30 2.17 -8.95
N ARG A 40 7.44 2.27 -9.64
CA ARG A 40 8.28 1.09 -9.91
C ARG A 40 8.86 0.50 -8.63
N GLN A 41 9.22 1.37 -7.69
CA GLN A 41 9.73 0.99 -6.39
C GLN A 41 8.58 0.76 -5.41
N ARG A 42 8.73 -0.19 -4.49
CA ARG A 42 7.81 -0.36 -3.36
C ARG A 42 8.33 0.42 -2.15
N LEU A 43 7.42 1.10 -1.44
CA LEU A 43 7.70 1.57 -0.09
C LEU A 43 7.44 0.40 0.87
N HIS A 44 8.51 -0.15 1.43
CA HIS A 44 8.37 -1.15 2.47
C HIS A 44 8.06 -0.47 3.81
N ILE A 45 7.08 -1.01 4.52
CA ILE A 45 6.66 -0.56 5.84
C ILE A 45 7.01 -1.71 6.77
N ASP A 46 8.09 -1.54 7.52
CA ASP A 46 8.57 -2.57 8.43
C ASP A 46 7.49 -2.89 9.48
N GLY A 47 7.25 -4.18 9.69
CA GLY A 47 6.28 -4.65 10.70
C GLY A 47 4.81 -4.50 10.31
N LEU A 48 4.48 -4.08 9.07
CA LEU A 48 3.08 -3.89 8.65
C LEU A 48 2.21 -5.15 8.83
N ASP A 49 2.70 -6.30 8.39
CA ASP A 49 1.96 -7.56 8.49
C ASP A 49 1.64 -7.92 9.95
N GLN A 50 2.58 -7.65 10.87
CA GLN A 50 2.38 -7.86 12.30
C GLN A 50 1.33 -6.88 12.86
N ALA A 51 1.46 -5.59 12.56
CA ALA A 51 0.52 -4.58 13.03
C ALA A 51 -0.92 -4.87 12.57
N VAL A 52 -1.10 -5.29 11.32
CA VAL A 52 -2.43 -5.69 10.80
C VAL A 52 -2.92 -6.97 11.47
N SER A 53 -2.02 -7.94 11.71
CA SER A 53 -2.38 -9.18 12.41
C SER A 53 -2.89 -8.90 13.83
N ASP A 54 -2.26 -7.96 14.54
CA ASP A 54 -2.64 -7.57 15.90
C ASP A 54 -4.02 -6.88 15.92
N ILE A 55 -4.32 -6.03 14.94
CA ILE A 55 -5.63 -5.38 14.80
C ILE A 55 -6.73 -6.40 14.49
N LEU A 56 -6.44 -7.39 13.65
CA LEU A 56 -7.42 -8.40 13.22
C LEU A 56 -7.56 -9.58 14.20
N GLY A 57 -6.61 -9.77 15.12
CA GLY A 57 -6.53 -10.93 16.00
C GLY A 57 -6.21 -12.25 15.29
N GLN A 58 -5.66 -12.20 14.07
CA GLN A 58 -5.30 -13.36 13.27
C GLN A 58 -4.09 -13.06 12.38
N PRO A 59 -3.22 -14.05 12.11
CA PRO A 59 -2.04 -13.83 11.28
C PRO A 59 -2.43 -13.55 9.82
N VAL A 60 -1.81 -12.53 9.24
CA VAL A 60 -1.94 -12.19 7.82
C VAL A 60 -0.57 -11.92 7.19
N THR A 61 -0.49 -12.05 5.87
CA THR A 61 0.71 -11.70 5.09
C THR A 61 0.30 -10.86 3.89
N GLY A 62 1.07 -9.81 3.60
CA GLY A 62 0.87 -8.99 2.41
C GLY A 62 0.88 -9.82 1.12
N SER A 63 -0.04 -9.52 0.19
CA SER A 63 -0.04 -10.19 -1.12
C SER A 63 1.23 -9.86 -1.90
N CYS A 64 1.95 -10.89 -2.34
CA CYS A 64 3.15 -10.72 -3.16
C CYS A 64 2.82 -10.23 -4.59
N ARG A 65 1.61 -10.54 -5.11
CA ARG A 65 1.17 -10.16 -6.46
C ARG A 65 0.54 -8.76 -6.45
N VAL A 66 1.24 -7.81 -7.07
CA VAL A 66 0.64 -6.59 -7.58
C VAL A 66 0.10 -6.91 -8.97
N SER A 67 -1.21 -6.76 -9.17
CA SER A 67 -1.86 -6.97 -10.46
C SER A 67 -1.47 -5.85 -11.43
N TYR A 68 -0.37 -6.02 -12.16
CA TYR A 68 -0.14 -5.24 -13.38
C TYR A 68 -1.16 -5.73 -14.41
N HIS A 69 -2.26 -5.01 -14.57
CA HIS A 69 -3.16 -5.21 -15.71
C HIS A 69 -2.47 -4.58 -16.92
N THR A 70 -1.61 -5.33 -17.60
CA THR A 70 -1.14 -4.96 -18.93
C THR A 70 -2.31 -5.23 -19.87
N GLY A 71 -3.05 -4.18 -20.21
CA GLY A 71 -4.02 -4.23 -21.31
C GLY A 71 -3.26 -4.58 -22.60
N GLY A 72 -3.77 -5.57 -23.33
CA GLY A 72 -3.40 -5.85 -24.72
C GLY A 72 -4.52 -5.42 -25.65
#